data_AF-A0A358WDZ6-F1
#
_entry.id   AF-A0A358WDZ6-F1
#
_cell.length_a   1.000
_cell.length_b   1.000
_cell.length_c   1.000
_cell.angle_alpha   90.00
_cell.angle_beta   90.00
_cell.angle_gamma   90.00
#
_symmetry.space_group_name_H-M   'P 1'
#
loop_
_entity.id
_entity.type
_entity.pdbx_description
1 polymer ?
#
loop_
_entity_poly.entity_id
_entity_poly.type
_entity_poly.pdbx_seq_one_letter_code
_entity_poly.pdbx_strand_id
1 'polypeptide(L)'
;MNNLANMSTIIANIVLIIFVITALMLIVGMICYSFIISHISEKKYQKSAISILKSKCKYEIIKKQLKQVFQTYSTKNSSYLNMVQLNSRLIERLHDKKIDDCNDKEIVEYCDILTKLNDDFNDEHLFNDDKLNNLLNQTDDVLLKEKIKFMFLCINSYNDGRLFEKDKHISELNGEISKMKKVRVISFVVGAVGFVSSLITIFSVF
;
A
#
# COMPACT_ATOMS: atom_id res chain seq x y z
N MET A 1 55.83 17.24 -5.71
CA MET A 1 54.48 17.81 -5.89
C MET A 1 53.39 16.75 -6.13
N ASN A 2 53.66 15.65 -6.85
CA ASN A 2 52.65 14.60 -7.13
C ASN A 2 52.08 13.88 -5.90
N ASN A 3 52.88 13.63 -4.85
CA ASN A 3 52.39 12.92 -3.65
C ASN A 3 51.41 13.75 -2.81
N LEU A 4 51.55 15.08 -2.79
CA LEU A 4 50.67 15.97 -2.02
C LEU A 4 49.30 16.13 -2.71
N ALA A 5 49.30 16.23 -4.05
CA ALA A 5 48.09 16.25 -4.85
C ALA A 5 47.32 14.93 -4.73
N ASN A 6 48.01 13.78 -4.83
CA ASN A 6 47.39 12.47 -4.62
C ASN A 6 46.83 12.30 -3.20
N MET A 7 47.54 12.74 -2.16
CA MET A 7 47.01 12.74 -0.79
C MET A 7 45.75 13.60 -0.65
N SER A 8 45.74 14.80 -1.24
CA SER A 8 44.57 15.69 -1.23
C SER A 8 43.36 15.04 -1.92
N THR A 9 43.55 14.39 -3.07
CA THR A 9 42.48 13.69 -3.79
C THR A 9 41.96 12.48 -3.02
N ILE A 10 42.83 11.72 -2.35
CA ILE A 10 42.43 10.58 -1.50
C ILE A 10 41.58 11.07 -0.32
N ILE A 11 42.00 12.14 0.36
CA ILE A 11 41.25 12.73 1.48
C ILE A 11 39.89 13.25 1.00
N ALA A 12 39.84 13.96 -0.13
CA ALA A 12 38.59 14.46 -0.71
C ALA A 12 37.60 13.33 -1.05
N ASN A 13 38.10 12.21 -1.61
CA ASN A 13 37.28 11.03 -1.90
C ASN A 13 36.76 10.35 -0.63
N ILE A 14 37.58 10.23 0.42
CA ILE A 14 37.14 9.68 1.72
C ILE A 14 36.02 10.55 2.32
N VAL A 15 36.18 11.88 2.30
CA VAL A 15 35.15 12.80 2.80
C VAL A 15 33.85 12.68 1.99
N LEU A 16 33.95 12.57 0.66
CA LEU A 16 32.78 12.36 -0.21
C LEU A 16 32.07 11.04 0.12
N ILE A 17 32.83 9.96 0.32
CA ILE A 17 32.26 8.64 0.67
C ILE A 17 31.53 8.72 2.02
N ILE A 18 32.13 9.35 3.03
CA ILE A 18 31.50 9.54 4.35
C ILE A 18 30.21 10.36 4.21
N PHE A 19 30.22 11.43 3.40
CA PHE A 19 29.04 12.24 3.15
C PHE A 19 27.91 11.43 2.48
N VAL A 20 28.23 10.64 1.45
CA VAL A 20 27.26 9.79 0.75
C VAL A 20 26.67 8.73 1.68
N ILE A 21 27.51 8.05 2.48
CA ILE A 21 27.05 7.05 3.46
C ILE A 21 26.12 7.71 4.49
N THR A 22 26.48 8.89 5.00
CA THR A 22 25.67 9.61 5.99
C THR A 22 24.32 10.04 5.38
N ALA A 23 24.31 10.54 4.15
CA ALA A 23 23.09 10.91 3.44
C ALA A 23 22.18 9.69 3.20
N LEU A 24 22.74 8.54 2.79
CA LEU A 24 21.99 7.30 2.64
C LEU A 24 21.38 6.82 3.96
N MET A 25 22.13 6.89 5.06
CA MET A 25 21.64 6.54 6.39
C MET A 25 20.48 7.45 6.83
N LEU A 26 20.53 8.75 6.52
CA LEU A 26 19.43 9.67 6.79
C LEU A 26 18.17 9.36 5.97
N ILE A 27 18.32 9.04 4.68
CA ILE A 27 17.19 8.66 3.82
C ILE A 27 16.54 7.38 4.36
N VAL A 28 17.33 6.36 4.67
CA VAL A 28 16.84 5.11 5.26
C VAL A 28 16.14 5.39 6.60
N GLY A 29 16.73 6.26 7.44
CA GLY A 29 16.13 6.69 8.70
C GLY A 29 14.76 7.34 8.51
N MET A 30 14.60 8.24 7.53
CA MET A 30 13.33 8.89 7.22
C MET A 30 12.27 7.90 6.70
N ILE A 31 12.67 6.93 5.88
CA ILE A 31 11.78 5.86 5.38
C ILE A 31 11.29 5.00 6.55
N CYS A 32 12.21 4.54 7.40
CA CYS A 32 11.88 3.75 8.59
C CYS A 32 10.96 4.53 9.55
N TYR A 33 11.25 5.80 9.80
CA TYR A 33 10.42 6.66 10.63
C TYR A 33 9.00 6.82 10.08
N SER A 34 8.88 7.08 8.77
CA SER A 34 7.59 7.19 8.07
C SER A 34 6.79 5.89 8.17
N PHE A 35 7.46 4.76 8.01
CA PHE A 35 6.85 3.43 8.15
C PHE A 35 6.31 3.19 9.57
N ILE A 36 7.10 3.51 10.61
CA ILE A 36 6.68 3.36 12.01
C ILE A 36 5.46 4.23 12.32
N ILE A 37 5.50 5.52 11.95
CA ILE A 37 4.36 6.42 12.19
C ILE A 37 3.12 5.92 11.46
N SER A 38 3.28 5.45 10.23
CA SER A 38 2.15 4.92 9.50
C SER A 38 1.55 3.67 10.15
N HIS A 39 2.39 2.79 10.68
CA HIS A 39 1.89 1.63 11.41
C HIS A 39 1.13 2.05 12.69
N ILE A 40 1.58 3.10 13.37
CA ILE A 40 0.88 3.68 14.54
C ILE A 40 -0.47 4.29 14.11
N SER A 41 -0.52 5.02 12.99
CA SER A 41 -1.76 5.63 12.51
C SER A 41 -2.78 4.58 12.07
N GLU A 42 -2.33 3.51 11.42
CA GLU A 42 -3.16 2.35 11.06
C GLU A 42 -3.76 1.70 12.32
N LYS A 43 -2.94 1.43 13.35
CA LYS A 43 -3.43 0.85 14.61
C LYS A 43 -4.45 1.77 15.31
N LYS A 44 -4.22 3.08 15.30
CA LYS A 44 -5.17 4.06 15.84
C LYS A 44 -6.50 4.03 15.09
N TYR A 45 -6.47 3.96 13.76
CA TYR A 45 -7.67 3.79 12.93
C TYR A 45 -8.45 2.54 13.32
N GLN A 46 -7.78 1.38 13.37
CA GLN A 46 -8.40 0.10 13.68
C GLN A 46 -9.06 0.08 15.05
N LYS A 47 -8.39 0.63 16.08
CA LYS A 47 -8.95 0.74 17.43
C LYS A 47 -10.22 1.59 17.45
N SER A 48 -10.22 2.71 16.75
CA SER A 48 -11.41 3.57 16.63
C SER A 48 -12.54 2.89 15.86
N ALA A 49 -12.21 2.20 14.76
CA ALA A 49 -13.19 1.46 13.96
C ALA A 49 -13.88 0.37 14.79
N ILE A 50 -13.13 -0.43 15.56
CA ILE A 50 -13.71 -1.42 16.47
C ILE A 50 -14.58 -0.78 17.54
N SER A 51 -14.14 0.33 18.14
CA SER A 51 -14.95 1.05 19.13
C SER A 51 -16.28 1.53 18.55
N ILE A 52 -16.30 1.95 17.29
CA ILE A 52 -17.53 2.32 16.57
C ILE A 52 -18.40 1.09 16.32
N LEU A 53 -17.82 -0.02 15.87
CA LEU A 53 -18.57 -1.27 15.62
C LEU A 53 -19.16 -1.84 16.93
N LYS A 54 -18.41 -1.80 18.03
CA LYS A 54 -18.87 -2.19 19.38
C LYS A 54 -20.05 -1.36 19.89
N SER A 55 -20.23 -0.14 19.39
CA SER A 55 -21.34 0.74 19.80
C SER A 55 -22.71 0.25 19.31
N LYS A 56 -22.76 -0.75 18.41
CA LYS A 56 -23.99 -1.33 17.85
C LYS A 56 -24.99 -0.28 17.32
N CYS A 57 -24.47 0.83 16.79
CA CYS A 57 -25.28 1.87 16.16
C CYS A 57 -25.87 1.40 14.82
N LYS A 58 -26.85 2.14 14.29
CA LYS A 58 -27.37 1.90 12.93
C LYS A 58 -26.24 2.05 11.89
N TYR A 59 -26.31 1.24 10.83
CA TYR A 59 -25.32 1.20 9.74
C TYR A 59 -24.93 2.58 9.20
N GLU A 60 -25.90 3.45 8.91
CA GLU A 60 -25.64 4.81 8.39
C GLU A 60 -24.78 5.66 9.33
N ILE A 61 -24.95 5.48 10.65
CA ILE A 61 -24.16 6.19 11.66
C ILE A 61 -22.74 5.64 11.68
N ILE A 62 -22.59 4.31 11.63
CA ILE A 62 -21.29 3.64 11.54
C ILE A 62 -20.54 4.13 10.30
N LYS A 63 -21.19 4.13 9.13
CA LYS A 63 -20.63 4.61 7.86
C LYS A 63 -20.08 6.03 7.97
N LYS A 64 -20.89 6.95 8.52
CA LYS A 64 -20.50 8.36 8.69
C LYS A 64 -19.32 8.50 9.66
N GLN A 65 -19.35 7.82 10.79
CA GLN A 65 -18.28 7.88 11.80
C GLN A 65 -16.98 7.28 11.28
N LEU A 66 -17.03 6.14 10.59
CA LEU A 66 -15.84 5.52 10.00
C LEU A 66 -15.22 6.42 8.92
N LYS A 67 -16.05 7.11 8.12
CA LYS A 67 -15.59 8.10 7.13
C LYS A 67 -14.86 9.28 7.79
N GLN A 68 -15.35 9.77 8.93
CA GLN A 68 -14.68 10.82 9.70
C GLN A 68 -13.34 10.35 10.30
N VAL A 69 -13.30 9.13 10.84
CA VAL A 69 -12.04 8.54 11.33
C VAL A 69 -11.05 8.36 10.19
N PHE A 70 -11.52 7.96 9.00
CA PHE A 70 -10.69 7.87 7.79
C PHE A 70 -10.14 9.24 7.36
N GLN A 71 -10.96 10.29 7.34
CA GLN A 71 -10.49 11.65 7.05
C GLN A 71 -9.39 12.11 8.01
N THR A 72 -9.49 11.73 9.29
CA THR A 72 -8.48 12.01 10.31
C THR A 72 -7.19 11.18 10.10
N TYR A 73 -7.32 9.98 9.53
CA TYR A 73 -6.18 9.18 9.10
C TYR A 73 -5.51 9.81 7.87
N SER A 74 -6.27 10.12 6.82
CA SER A 74 -5.78 10.58 5.51
C SER A 74 -5.12 11.96 5.54
N THR A 75 -5.40 12.77 6.55
CA THR A 75 -4.81 14.10 6.74
C THR A 75 -3.39 14.05 7.33
N LYS A 76 -2.90 12.88 7.74
CA LYS A 76 -1.53 12.72 8.25
C LYS A 76 -0.57 12.41 7.11
N ASN A 77 0.59 13.08 7.08
CA ASN A 77 1.65 12.87 6.08
C ASN A 77 2.19 11.43 6.00
N SER A 78 1.84 10.56 6.95
CA SER A 78 2.20 9.14 7.00
C SER A 78 1.07 8.19 6.59
N SER A 79 -0.06 8.71 6.11
CA SER A 79 -1.17 7.89 5.62
C SER A 79 -0.94 7.48 4.16
N TYR A 80 -0.96 6.17 3.90
CA TYR A 80 -0.73 5.63 2.54
C TYR A 80 -1.82 4.65 2.10
N LEU A 81 -2.70 4.24 3.02
CA LEU A 81 -3.78 3.29 2.72
C LEU A 81 -5.08 4.05 2.47
N ASN A 82 -5.84 3.57 1.48
CA ASN A 82 -7.22 3.99 1.33
C ASN A 82 -8.13 3.28 2.35
N MET A 83 -9.37 3.73 2.46
CA MET A 83 -10.33 3.22 3.45
C MET A 83 -10.62 1.72 3.28
N VAL A 84 -10.75 1.26 2.03
CA VAL A 84 -10.98 -0.15 1.69
C VAL A 84 -9.82 -1.03 2.14
N GLN A 85 -8.58 -0.59 1.93
CA GLN A 85 -7.38 -1.31 2.38
C GLN A 85 -7.28 -1.35 3.90
N LEU A 86 -7.62 -0.26 4.59
CA LEU A 86 -7.64 -0.22 6.06
C LEU A 86 -8.67 -1.18 6.64
N ASN A 87 -9.87 -1.20 6.08
CA ASN A 87 -10.94 -2.13 6.48
C ASN A 87 -10.57 -3.58 6.18
N SER A 88 -9.97 -3.86 5.02
CA SER A 88 -9.52 -5.22 4.65
C SER A 88 -8.45 -5.74 5.63
N ARG A 89 -7.48 -4.90 6.00
CA ARG A 89 -6.48 -5.25 7.04
C ARG A 89 -7.11 -5.43 8.41
N LEU A 90 -8.18 -4.70 8.72
CA LEU A 90 -8.92 -4.87 9.98
C LEU A 90 -9.65 -6.21 10.00
N ILE A 91 -10.34 -6.58 8.91
CA ILE A 91 -11.00 -7.88 8.74
C ILE A 91 -10.00 -9.03 8.95
N GLU A 92 -8.84 -8.99 8.29
CA GLU A 92 -7.79 -9.99 8.45
C GLU A 92 -7.36 -10.13 9.92
N ARG A 93 -7.17 -9.01 10.62
CA ARG A 93 -6.76 -9.02 12.03
C ARG A 93 -7.86 -9.47 13.00
N LEU A 94 -9.12 -9.24 12.67
CA LEU A 94 -10.27 -9.76 13.43
C LEU A 94 -10.34 -11.29 13.29
N HIS A 95 -10.17 -11.83 12.09
CA HIS A 95 -10.08 -13.28 11.87
C HIS A 95 -8.91 -13.93 12.61
N ASP A 96 -7.74 -13.27 12.61
CA ASP A 96 -6.56 -13.74 13.33
C ASP A 96 -6.65 -13.59 14.86
N LYS A 97 -7.74 -13.01 15.39
CA LYS A 97 -7.89 -12.63 16.82
C LYS A 97 -6.72 -11.81 17.36
N LYS A 98 -6.09 -11.03 16.48
CA LYS A 98 -4.92 -10.18 16.80
C LYS A 98 -5.31 -8.81 17.33
N ILE A 99 -6.60 -8.49 17.32
CA ILE A 99 -7.11 -7.22 17.82
C ILE A 99 -8.34 -7.45 18.70
N ASP A 100 -8.18 -7.06 19.97
CA ASP A 100 -9.24 -6.95 20.97
C ASP A 100 -9.90 -8.30 21.33
N ASP A 101 -10.50 -8.40 22.53
CA ASP A 101 -11.19 -9.62 22.97
C ASP A 101 -12.63 -9.63 22.39
N CYS A 102 -12.74 -9.88 21.08
CA CYS A 102 -14.01 -10.07 20.40
C CYS A 102 -14.37 -11.57 20.35
N ASN A 103 -15.64 -11.89 20.58
CA ASN A 103 -16.11 -13.27 20.40
C ASN A 103 -16.34 -13.59 18.91
N ASP A 104 -16.43 -14.89 18.57
CA ASP A 104 -16.54 -15.32 17.17
C ASP A 104 -17.79 -14.78 16.46
N LYS A 105 -18.90 -14.54 17.18
CA LYS A 105 -20.13 -13.96 16.61
C LYS A 105 -19.96 -12.48 16.29
N GLU A 106 -19.30 -11.72 17.17
CA GLU A 106 -18.97 -10.32 16.96
C GLU A 106 -18.01 -10.13 15.79
N ILE A 107 -17.02 -11.02 15.66
CA ILE A 107 -16.07 -10.98 14.53
C ILE A 107 -16.81 -11.10 13.20
N VAL A 108 -17.73 -12.07 13.07
CA VAL A 108 -18.52 -12.24 11.84
C VAL A 108 -19.37 -10.99 11.55
N GLU A 109 -20.09 -10.48 12.55
CA GLU A 109 -20.91 -9.27 12.40
C GLU A 109 -20.07 -8.06 11.97
N TYR A 110 -18.89 -7.87 12.57
CA TYR A 110 -18.00 -6.76 12.24
C TYR A 110 -17.40 -6.90 10.84
N CYS A 111 -17.00 -8.11 10.45
CA CYS A 111 -16.51 -8.38 9.11
C CYS A 111 -17.59 -8.12 8.05
N ASP A 112 -18.84 -8.50 8.30
CA ASP A 112 -19.96 -8.25 7.39
C ASP A 112 -20.22 -6.75 7.22
N ILE A 113 -20.23 -5.98 8.32
CA ILE A 113 -20.41 -4.53 8.28
C ILE A 113 -19.27 -3.84 7.52
N LEU A 114 -18.01 -4.25 7.78
CA LEU A 114 -16.83 -3.69 7.11
C LEU A 114 -16.79 -4.04 5.62
N THR A 115 -17.22 -5.25 5.25
CA THR A 115 -17.31 -5.69 3.85
C THR A 115 -18.36 -4.86 3.12
N LYS A 116 -19.57 -4.74 3.69
CA LYS A 116 -20.62 -3.89 3.13
C LYS A 116 -20.19 -2.43 2.99
N LEU A 117 -19.43 -1.90 3.96
CA LEU A 117 -18.85 -0.56 3.86
C LEU A 117 -17.89 -0.43 2.69
N ASN A 118 -17.01 -1.43 2.49
CA ASN A 118 -16.08 -1.42 1.37
C ASN A 118 -16.82 -1.42 0.03
N ASP A 119 -17.87 -2.21 -0.10
CA ASP A 119 -18.72 -2.26 -1.29
C ASP A 119 -19.38 -0.90 -1.51
N ASP A 120 -20.02 -0.33 -0.48
CA ASP A 120 -20.61 1.01 -0.53
C ASP A 120 -19.60 2.10 -0.93
N PHE A 121 -18.35 2.04 -0.44
CA PHE A 121 -17.32 3.03 -0.78
C PHE A 121 -16.80 2.84 -2.20
N ASN A 122 -16.62 1.60 -2.64
CA ASN A 122 -16.27 1.30 -4.02
C ASN A 122 -17.39 1.77 -4.96
N ASP A 123 -18.63 1.47 -4.63
CA ASP A 123 -19.81 1.89 -5.38
C ASP A 123 -20.01 3.40 -5.34
N GLU A 124 -19.75 4.10 -4.23
CA GLU A 124 -19.78 5.57 -4.14
C GLU A 124 -18.78 6.22 -5.12
N HIS A 125 -17.63 5.58 -5.36
CA HIS A 125 -16.59 6.07 -6.25
C HIS A 125 -16.69 5.56 -7.68
N LEU A 126 -17.44 4.47 -7.93
CA LEU A 126 -17.77 4.01 -9.26
C LEU A 126 -18.86 4.92 -9.85
N PHE A 127 -18.61 5.48 -11.02
CA PHE A 127 -19.70 6.02 -11.84
C PHE A 127 -20.31 4.83 -12.57
N ASN A 128 -21.52 4.43 -12.18
CA ASN A 128 -22.22 3.27 -12.73
C ASN A 128 -23.48 3.70 -13.50
N ASP A 129 -24.11 2.75 -14.19
CA ASP A 129 -25.29 3.02 -15.02
C ASP A 129 -26.46 3.59 -14.20
N ASP A 130 -26.62 3.19 -12.93
CA ASP A 130 -27.66 3.72 -12.04
C ASP A 130 -27.43 5.20 -11.70
N LYS A 131 -26.19 5.60 -11.45
CA LYS A 131 -25.83 7.02 -11.26
C LYS A 131 -25.96 7.82 -12.55
N LEU A 132 -25.61 7.24 -13.69
CA LEU A 132 -25.85 7.85 -15.00
C LEU A 132 -27.35 8.10 -15.19
N ASN A 133 -28.19 7.09 -14.98
CA ASN A 133 -29.63 7.17 -15.13
C ASN A 133 -30.23 8.20 -14.16
N ASN A 134 -29.77 8.25 -12.91
CA ASN A 134 -30.16 9.28 -11.96
C ASN A 134 -29.78 10.69 -12.44
N LEU A 135 -28.59 10.88 -13.02
CA LEU A 135 -28.16 12.17 -13.58
C LEU A 135 -28.98 12.56 -14.83
N LEU A 136 -29.28 11.58 -15.69
CA LEU A 136 -30.10 11.79 -16.89
C LEU A 136 -31.55 12.15 -16.54
N ASN A 137 -32.05 11.71 -15.39
CA ASN A 137 -33.39 12.02 -14.90
C ASN A 137 -33.49 13.40 -14.22
N GLN A 138 -32.38 14.10 -13.99
CA GLN A 138 -32.35 15.44 -13.37
C GLN A 138 -32.53 16.59 -14.37
N THR A 139 -32.60 16.29 -15.66
CA THR A 139 -32.79 17.28 -16.72
C THR A 139 -33.64 16.69 -17.83
N ASP A 140 -34.36 17.52 -18.58
CA ASP A 140 -35.09 17.11 -19.80
C ASP A 140 -34.41 17.58 -21.08
N ASP A 141 -33.31 18.34 -20.97
CA ASP A 141 -32.54 18.82 -22.12
C ASP A 141 -31.83 17.64 -22.81
N VAL A 142 -32.27 17.37 -24.04
CA VAL A 142 -31.77 16.28 -24.89
C VAL A 142 -30.27 16.44 -25.17
N LEU A 143 -29.82 17.67 -25.45
CA LEU A 143 -28.41 17.95 -25.77
C LEU A 143 -27.51 17.75 -24.55
N LEU A 144 -28.02 18.11 -23.36
CA LEU A 144 -27.32 17.88 -22.10
C LEU A 144 -27.27 16.38 -21.75
N LYS A 145 -28.35 15.63 -21.97
CA LYS A 145 -28.39 14.16 -21.79
C LYS A 145 -27.35 13.46 -22.66
N GLU A 146 -27.22 13.85 -23.93
CA GLU A 146 -26.22 13.28 -24.83
C GLU A 146 -24.79 13.58 -24.37
N LYS A 147 -24.52 14.82 -23.93
CA LYS A 147 -23.21 15.18 -23.36
C LYS A 147 -22.86 14.35 -22.12
N ILE A 148 -23.82 14.14 -21.22
CA ILE A 148 -23.64 13.33 -20.02
C ILE A 148 -23.31 11.88 -20.40
N LYS A 149 -24.06 11.28 -21.33
CA LYS A 149 -23.80 9.90 -21.82
C LYS A 149 -22.42 9.78 -22.49
N PHE A 150 -22.05 10.73 -23.34
CA PHE A 150 -20.75 10.73 -23.99
C PHE A 150 -19.61 10.81 -22.98
N MET A 151 -19.73 11.68 -21.98
CA MET A 151 -18.71 11.83 -20.94
C MET A 151 -18.59 10.57 -20.08
N PHE A 152 -19.70 9.90 -19.78
CA PHE A 152 -19.71 8.61 -19.09
C PHE A 152 -18.96 7.52 -19.88
N LEU A 153 -19.24 7.39 -21.17
CA LEU A 153 -18.53 6.48 -22.08
C LEU A 153 -17.01 6.76 -22.11
N CYS A 154 -16.62 8.02 -22.17
CA CYS A 154 -15.22 8.43 -22.14
C CYS A 154 -14.54 8.04 -20.81
N ILE A 155 -15.20 8.26 -19.67
CA ILE A 155 -14.66 7.90 -18.35
C ILE A 155 -14.48 6.39 -18.22
N ASN A 156 -15.47 5.60 -18.64
CA ASN A 156 -15.37 4.14 -18.59
C ASN A 156 -14.26 3.61 -19.50
N SER A 157 -14.19 4.11 -20.74
CA SER A 157 -13.13 3.73 -21.69
C SER A 157 -11.74 4.09 -21.17
N TYR A 158 -11.60 5.26 -20.52
CA TYR A 158 -10.35 5.68 -19.88
C TYR A 158 -9.97 4.76 -18.72
N ASN A 159 -10.93 4.44 -17.84
CA ASN A 159 -10.69 3.57 -16.69
C ASN A 159 -10.31 2.15 -17.11
N ASP A 160 -10.99 1.59 -18.11
CA ASP A 160 -10.66 0.27 -18.69
C ASP A 160 -9.25 0.27 -19.29
N GLY A 161 -8.88 1.33 -20.03
CA GLY A 161 -7.53 1.48 -20.57
C GLY A 161 -6.46 1.54 -19.47
N ARG A 162 -6.72 2.27 -18.38
CA ARG A 162 -5.81 2.35 -17.23
C ARG A 162 -5.73 1.05 -16.44
N LEU A 163 -6.82 0.29 -16.37
CA LEU A 163 -6.83 -1.03 -15.73
C LEU A 163 -5.97 -2.01 -16.54
N PHE A 164 -6.16 -2.05 -17.86
CA PHE A 164 -5.35 -2.85 -18.76
C PHE A 164 -3.85 -2.54 -18.66
N GLU A 165 -3.48 -1.25 -18.62
CA GLU A 165 -2.09 -0.81 -18.45
C GLU A 165 -1.50 -1.25 -17.10
N LYS A 166 -2.27 -1.15 -16.01
CA LYS A 166 -1.87 -1.63 -14.68
C LYS A 166 -1.70 -3.14 -14.64
N ASP A 167 -2.61 -3.89 -15.24
CA ASP A 167 -2.53 -5.36 -15.32
C ASP A 167 -1.29 -5.81 -16.10
N LYS A 168 -0.99 -5.11 -17.19
CA LYS A 168 0.25 -5.32 -17.95
C LYS A 168 1.49 -5.05 -17.06
N HIS A 169 1.53 -3.93 -16.35
CA HIS A 169 2.63 -3.62 -15.44
C HIS A 169 2.77 -4.64 -14.30
N ILE A 170 1.66 -5.10 -13.71
CA ILE A 170 1.66 -6.16 -12.69
C ILE A 170 2.22 -7.46 -13.28
N SER A 171 1.85 -7.81 -14.51
CA SER A 171 2.39 -8.98 -15.21
C SER A 171 3.90 -8.86 -15.44
N GLU A 172 4.38 -7.69 -15.85
CA GLU A 172 5.81 -7.39 -16.01
C GLU A 172 6.57 -7.52 -14.68
N LEU A 173 6.06 -6.89 -13.62
CA LEU A 173 6.64 -6.98 -12.27
C LEU A 173 6.64 -8.42 -11.73
N ASN A 174 5.59 -9.19 -11.97
CA ASN A 174 5.55 -10.62 -11.62
C ASN A 174 6.61 -11.42 -12.39
N GLY A 175 6.82 -11.08 -13.67
CA GLY A 175 7.91 -11.60 -14.48
C GLY A 175 9.28 -11.27 -13.87
N GLU A 176 9.52 -10.04 -13.44
CA GLU A 176 10.76 -9.62 -12.78
C GLU A 176 10.96 -10.29 -11.42
N ILE A 177 9.93 -10.40 -10.59
CA ILE A 177 9.95 -11.13 -9.32
C ILE A 177 10.33 -12.60 -9.56
N SER A 178 9.79 -13.23 -10.59
CA SER A 178 10.13 -14.61 -10.95
C SER A 178 11.59 -14.75 -11.37
N LYS A 179 12.13 -13.80 -12.14
CA LYS A 179 13.54 -13.74 -12.53
C LYS A 179 14.45 -13.51 -11.33
N MET A 180 14.11 -12.58 -10.45
CA MET A 180 14.85 -12.31 -9.22
C MET A 180 14.86 -13.52 -8.27
N LYS A 181 13.74 -14.25 -8.15
CA LYS A 181 13.70 -15.52 -7.41
C LYS A 181 14.68 -16.54 -8.00
N LYS A 182 14.71 -16.70 -9.33
CA LYS A 182 15.67 -17.57 -10.01
C LYS A 182 17.13 -17.15 -9.77
N VAL A 183 17.43 -15.86 -9.93
CA VAL A 183 18.78 -15.31 -9.67
C VAL A 183 19.18 -15.50 -8.21
N ARG A 184 18.28 -15.29 -7.25
CA ARG A 184 18.55 -15.50 -5.82
C ARG A 184 18.89 -16.95 -5.50
N VAL A 185 18.18 -17.91 -6.11
CA VAL A 185 18.49 -19.35 -5.98
C VAL A 185 19.87 -19.65 -6.56
N ILE A 186 20.19 -19.12 -7.74
CA ILE A 186 21.51 -19.30 -8.39
C ILE A 186 22.63 -18.70 -7.52
N SER A 187 22.46 -17.47 -7.03
CA SER A 187 23.43 -16.82 -6.15
C SER A 187 23.61 -17.55 -4.82
N PHE A 188 22.55 -18.14 -4.28
CA PHE A 188 22.65 -18.98 -3.08
C PHE A 188 23.48 -20.25 -3.34
N VAL A 189 23.26 -20.92 -4.48
CA VAL A 189 24.06 -22.09 -4.88
C VAL A 189 25.52 -21.72 -5.11
N VAL A 190 25.79 -20.65 -5.85
CA VAL A 190 27.16 -20.17 -6.11
C VAL A 190 27.85 -19.76 -4.80
N GLY A 191 27.13 -19.07 -3.90
CA GLY A 191 27.63 -18.70 -2.57
C GLY A 191 27.93 -19.92 -1.69
N ALA A 192 27.09 -20.95 -1.72
CA ALA A 192 27.30 -22.21 -1.01
C ALA A 192 28.53 -22.97 -1.54
N VAL A 193 28.73 -23.02 -2.86
CA VAL A 193 29.91 -23.63 -3.48
C VAL A 193 31.18 -22.85 -3.10
N GLY A 194 31.14 -21.52 -3.13
CA GLY A 194 32.25 -20.66 -2.70
C GLY A 194 32.63 -20.89 -1.24
N PHE A 195 31.63 -21.02 -0.35
CA PHE A 195 31.82 -21.29 1.08
C PHE A 195 32.41 -22.68 1.34
N VAL A 196 31.97 -23.72 0.62
CA VAL A 196 32.57 -25.07 0.73
C VAL A 196 34.01 -25.06 0.22
N SER A 197 34.30 -24.35 -0.88
CA SER A 197 35.66 -24.24 -1.41
C SER A 197 36.61 -23.52 -0.45
N SER A 198 36.14 -22.48 0.24
CA SER A 198 36.96 -21.75 1.22
C SER A 198 37.22 -22.59 2.47
N LEU A 199 36.24 -23.38 2.93
CA LEU A 199 36.45 -24.35 4.01
C LEU A 199 37.47 -25.43 3.65
N ILE A 200 37.36 -26.03 2.44
CA ILE A 200 38.34 -27.03 1.97
C ILE A 200 39.75 -26.41 1.90
N THR A 201 39.85 -25.17 1.41
CA THR A 201 41.15 -24.47 1.33
C THR A 201 41.74 -24.25 2.72
N ILE A 202 40.94 -23.82 3.70
CA ILE A 202 41.38 -23.64 5.09
C ILE A 202 41.81 -24.99 5.71
N PHE A 203 41.05 -26.07 5.51
CA PHE A 203 41.40 -27.41 6.01
C PHE A 203 42.57 -28.06 5.27
N SER A 204 42.91 -27.62 4.06
CA SER A 204 44.08 -28.11 3.32
C SER A 204 45.37 -27.35 3.64
N VAL A 205 45.26 -26.18 4.28
CA VAL A 205 46.37 -25.33 4.71
C VAL A 205 46.76 -25.60 6.19
N PHE A 206 45.88 -26.28 6.95
CA PHE A 206 46.18 -26.88 8.25
C PHE A 206 46.53 -28.36 8.12
#